data_AF-A0A3S4HQ40-F1
#
_entry.id   AF-A0A3S4HQ40-F1
#
_cell.length_a   1.000
_cell.length_b   1.000
_cell.length_c   1.000
_cell.angle_alpha   90.00
_cell.angle_beta   90.00
_cell.angle_gamma   90.00
#
_symmetry.space_group_name_H-M   'P 1'
#
loop_
_entity.id
_entity.type
_entity.pdbx_description
1 polymer ?
#
loop_
_entity_poly.entity_id
_entity_poly.type
_entity_poly.pdbx_seq_one_letter_code
_entity_poly.pdbx_strand_id
1 'polypeptide(L)' 'MSDETLEQFIRQHIAAQSGDRIDFAWQGGEPTMMGLPFFRRVVALCEKYGDGRKITHALQTNGILVNDEWARFFR' A
#
# COMPACT_ATOMS: atom_id res chain seq x y z
N MET A 1 -6.40 -10.89 -3.67
CA MET A 1 -6.89 -10.51 -2.32
C MET A 1 -8.22 -9.82 -2.50
N SER A 2 -9.26 -10.18 -1.73
CA SER A 2 -10.54 -9.46 -1.80
C SER A 2 -10.44 -8.10 -1.11
N ASP A 3 -11.37 -7.19 -1.42
CA ASP A 3 -11.44 -5.87 -0.78
C ASP A 3 -11.63 -5.96 0.73
N GLU A 4 -12.43 -6.92 1.20
CA GLU A 4 -12.64 -7.16 2.63
C GLU A 4 -11.33 -7.59 3.31
N THR A 5 -10.60 -8.54 2.72
CA THR A 5 -9.30 -8.96 3.26
C THR A 5 -8.29 -7.82 3.25
N LEU A 6 -8.29 -6.98 2.20
CA LEU A 6 -7.43 -5.81 2.14
C LEU A 6 -7.73 -4.83 3.28
N GLU A 7 -9.00 -4.48 3.47
CA GLU A 7 -9.41 -3.53 4.49
C GLU A 7 -9.09 -4.03 5.90
N GLN A 8 -9.33 -5.31 6.19
CA GLN A 8 -8.94 -5.90 7.48
C GLN A 8 -7.42 -5.89 7.68
N PHE A 9 -6.66 -6.25 6.65
CA PHE A 9 -5.19 -6.21 6.71
C PHE A 9 -4.68 -4.80 7.05
N ILE A 10 -5.16 -3.77 6.35
CA ILE A 10 -4.75 -2.37 6.60
C ILE A 10 -5.09 -1.94 8.03
N ARG A 11 -6.31 -2.22 8.49
CA ARG A 11 -6.74 -1.86 9.85
C ARG A 11 -5.89 -2.52 10.93
N GLN A 12 -5.65 -3.82 10.79
CA GLN A 12 -4.85 -4.59 11.75
C GLN A 12 -3.40 -4.13 11.76
N HIS A 13 -2.79 -3.90 10.59
CA HIS A 13 -1.41 -3.42 10.50
C HIS A 13 -1.25 -2.06 11.18
N ILE A 14 -2.17 -1.13 10.91
CA ILE A 14 -2.18 0.22 11.49
C ILE A 14 -2.40 0.19 13.01
N ALA A 15 -3.29 -0.68 13.50
CA ALA A 15 -3.56 -0.83 14.93
C ALA A 15 -2.38 -1.46 15.70
N ALA A 16 -1.56 -2.27 15.03
CA ALA A 16 -0.38 -2.89 15.63
C ALA A 16 0.81 -1.94 15.80
N GLN A 17 0.79 -0.76 15.16
CA GLN A 17 1.85 0.24 15.27
C GLN A 17 1.54 1.24 16.39
N SER A 18 2.52 1.50 17.25
CA SER A 18 2.41 2.46 18.37
C SER A 18 3.01 3.85 18.08
N GLY A 19 3.78 4.00 16.99
CA GLY A 19 4.43 5.26 16.63
C GLY A 19 3.58 6.16 15.72
N ASP A 20 4.00 7.42 15.62
CA ASP A 20 3.43 8.41 14.69
C ASP A 20 3.75 8.14 13.22
N ARG A 21 4.59 7.13 12.96
CA ARG A 21 4.97 6.67 11.64
C ARG A 21 4.64 5.20 11.46
N ILE A 22 4.03 4.86 10.33
CA ILE A 22 3.66 3.51 9.93
C ILE A 22 4.28 3.24 8.57
N ASP A 23 5.05 2.16 8.47
CA ASP A 23 5.67 1.76 7.21
C ASP A 23 4.97 0.50 6.66
N PHE A 24 4.60 0.56 5.39
CA PHE A 24 4.11 -0.59 4.62
C PHE A 24 5.16 -0.99 3.59
N ALA A 25 5.57 -2.26 3.60
CA ALA A 25 6.45 -2.83 2.59
C ALA A 25 5.69 -3.86 1.75
N TRP A 26 5.58 -3.59 0.44
CA TRP A 26 4.90 -4.42 -0.53
C TRP A 26 5.95 -5.25 -1.30
N GLN A 27 5.97 -6.54 -1.03
CA GLN A 27 6.91 -7.52 -1.58
C GLN A 27 6.19 -8.87 -1.80
N GLY A 28 6.90 -9.88 -2.29
CA GLY A 28 6.36 -11.23 -2.50
C GLY A 28 6.73 -11.75 -3.87
N GLY A 29 5.73 -12.21 -4.65
CA GLY A 29 5.90 -12.47 -6.08
C GLY A 29 6.27 -11.19 -6.84
N GLU A 30 5.44 -10.76 -7.79
CA GLU A 30 5.61 -9.44 -8.41
C GLU A 30 4.44 -8.52 -8.02
N PRO A 31 4.62 -7.59 -7.06
CA PRO A 31 3.55 -6.74 -6.54
C PRO A 31 2.83 -5.92 -7.61
N THR A 32 3.52 -5.44 -8.66
CA THR A 32 2.87 -4.65 -9.71
C THR A 32 1.82 -5.43 -10.50
N MET A 33 1.80 -6.78 -10.42
CA MET A 33 0.74 -7.60 -11.02
C MET A 33 -0.63 -7.40 -10.36
N MET A 34 -0.69 -6.86 -9.14
CA MET A 34 -1.95 -6.48 -8.50
C MET A 34 -2.61 -5.27 -9.18
N GLY A 35 -1.84 -4.51 -9.97
CA GLY A 35 -2.29 -3.34 -10.72
C GLY A 35 -2.48 -2.08 -9.87
N LEU A 36 -2.47 -0.93 -10.53
CA LEU A 36 -2.67 0.38 -9.88
C LEU A 36 -4.00 0.50 -9.10
N PRO A 37 -5.15 -0.04 -9.55
CA PRO A 37 -6.39 0.04 -8.78
C PRO A 37 -6.26 -0.52 -7.36
N PHE A 38 -5.52 -1.61 -7.20
CA PHE A 38 -5.24 -2.20 -5.90
C PHE A 38 -4.46 -1.24 -4.99
N PHE A 39 -3.37 -0.64 -5.49
CA PHE A 39 -2.56 0.28 -4.69
C PHE A 39 -3.23 1.62 -4.42
N ARG A 40 -4.08 2.11 -5.33
CA ARG A 40 -4.95 3.27 -5.07
C ARG A 40 -5.91 2.97 -3.92
N ARG A 41 -6.48 1.76 -3.87
CA ARG A 41 -7.34 1.33 -2.77
C ARG A 41 -6.57 1.21 -1.46
N VAL A 42 -5.34 0.67 -1.48
CA VAL A 42 -4.43 0.65 -0.33
C VAL A 42 -4.24 2.06 0.24
N VAL A 43 -3.86 3.03 -0.59
CA VAL A 43 -3.62 4.40 -0.15
C VAL A 43 -4.88 5.01 0.46
N ALA A 44 -6.04 4.86 -0.19
CA ALA A 44 -7.30 5.38 0.34
C ALA A 44 -7.70 4.77 1.71
N LEU A 45 -7.43 3.48 1.91
CA LEU A 45 -7.66 2.81 3.20
C LEU A 45 -6.67 3.28 4.26
N CYS A 46 -5.40 3.43 3.90
CA CYS A 46 -4.38 3.99 4.78
C CYS A 46 -4.74 5.42 5.23
N GLU A 47 -5.20 6.28 4.33
CA GLU A 47 -5.68 7.63 4.66
C GLU A 47 -6.89 7.59 5.60
N LYS A 48 -7.84 6.68 5.35
CA LYS A 48 -9.05 6.51 6.17
C LYS A 48 -8.74 6.06 7.60
N TYR A 49 -7.79 5.13 7.77
CA TYR A 49 -7.52 4.49 9.07
C TYR A 49 -6.25 4.99 9.76
N GLY A 50 -5.41 5.78 9.07
CA GLY A 50 -4.12 6.23 9.58
C GLY A 50 -4.20 7.15 10.79
N ASP A 51 -5.35 7.78 11.02
CA ASP A 51 -5.60 8.67 12.16
C ASP A 51 -4.57 9.81 12.29
N GLY A 52 -4.27 10.45 11.15
CA GLY A 52 -3.29 11.54 11.07
C GLY A 52 -1.82 11.14 11.17
N ARG A 53 -1.51 9.85 11.39
CA ARG A 53 -0.14 9.34 11.44
C ARG A 53 0.51 9.34 10.06
N LYS A 54 1.83 9.50 10.04
CA LYS A 54 2.64 9.49 8.81
C LYS A 54 2.77 8.08 8.27
N ILE A 55 2.11 7.79 7.16
CA ILE A 55 2.21 6.50 6.48
C ILE A 55 3.24 6.58 5.35
N THR A 56 4.14 5.61 5.25
CA THR A 56 5.05 5.47 4.11
C THR A 56 4.91 4.10 3.46
N HIS A 57 5.15 4.05 2.15
CA HIS A 57 5.03 2.85 1.33
C HIS A 57 6.37 2.57 0.66
N ALA A 58 6.84 1.33 0.77
CA ALA A 58 7.95 0.80 0.00
C ALA A 58 7.43 -0.32 -0.91
N LEU A 59 7.86 -0.35 -2.17
CA LEU A 59 7.48 -1.36 -3.15
C LEU A 59 8.75 -2.03 -3.70
N GLN A 60 8.85 -3.35 -3.58
CA GLN A 60 9.86 -4.16 -4.25
C GLN A 60 9.27 -4.69 -5.55
N THR A 61 9.92 -4.42 -6.69
CA THR A 61 9.45 -4.85 -8.02
C THR A 61 10.64 -5.23 -8.89
N ASN A 62 10.44 -6.19 -9.79
CA ASN A 62 11.38 -6.50 -10.87
C ASN A 62 11.40 -5.44 -11.99
N GLY A 63 10.46 -4.48 -11.96
CA GLY A 63 10.41 -3.34 -12.87
C GLY A 63 9.75 -3.59 -14.23
N ILE A 64 9.42 -4.84 -14.58
CA ILE A 64 8.93 -5.20 -15.92
C ILE A 64 7.60 -4.50 -16.27
N LEU A 65 6.72 -4.29 -15.28
CA LEU A 65 5.41 -3.66 -15.47
C LEU A 65 5.39 -2.17 -15.15
N VAL A 66 6.53 -1.57 -14.81
CA VAL A 66 6.61 -0.14 -14.50
C VAL A 66 6.52 0.65 -15.80
N ASN A 67 5.45 1.44 -15.91
CA ASN A 67 5.18 2.35 -17.01
C ASN A 67 4.95 3.77 -16.50
N ASP A 68 4.59 4.70 -17.38
CA ASP A 68 4.36 6.10 -17.00
C ASP A 68 3.28 6.29 -15.94
N GLU A 69 2.26 5.44 -15.90
CA GLU A 69 1.20 5.54 -14.88
C GLU A 69 1.74 5.14 -13.50
N TRP A 70 2.54 4.08 -13.44
CA TRP A 70 3.25 3.69 -12.22
C TRP A 70 4.24 4.76 -11.77
N ALA A 71 5.06 5.28 -12.69
CA ALA A 71 6.01 6.34 -12.39
C ALA A 71 5.32 7.61 -11.85
N ARG A 72 4.14 7.97 -12.40
CA ARG A 72 3.31 9.06 -11.88
C ARG A 72 2.72 8.73 -10.51
N PHE A 73 2.32 7.49 -10.27
CA PHE A 73 1.75 7.06 -8.99
C PHE A 73 2.79 6.99 -7.86
N PHE A 74 4.06 6.76 -8.17
CA PHE A 74 5.15 6.76 -7.17
C PHE A 74 5.60 8.15 -6.73
N ARG A 75 5.12 9.22 -7.37
CA ARG A 75 5.40 10.61 -6.99
C ARG A 75 4.40 11.12 -5.99
#